data_AF-N8VE58-F1
#
_entry.id   AF-N8VE58-F1
#
_cell.length_a   1.000
_cell.length_b   1.000
_cell.length_c   1.000
_cell.angle_alpha   90.00
_cell.angle_beta   90.00
_cell.angle_gamma   90.00
#
_symmetry.space_group_name_H-M   'P 1'
#
loop_
_entity.id
_entity.type
_entity.pdbx_description
1 polymer ?
#
loop_
_entity_poly.entity_id
_entity_poly.type
_entity_poly.pdbx_seq_one_letter_code
_entity_poly.pdbx_strand_id
1 'polypeptide(L)'
;MSQFSEKLAFIDKNKMTGRFIFAVTLFLQVTISSASTNQPPKATWYRYYDNKGVANISTNVTPNHIRYGYEALDQNMQVIKRARPYNVDKDIKQAPQRAQQAQRIAEDQKLKRAYTNSHVALQKKNESLSQLKKQIAFQQEQMKQLQQDRVMFVRQEREYLRKGNNPPASLKANLENNQKNLISQKENIQSLQTRYRNMEAEYDRIIARLKALE
;
A
#
# COMPACT_ATOMS: atom_id res chain seq x y z
N MET A 1 19.88 14.65 -54.33
CA MET A 1 19.90 13.72 -55.49
C MET A 1 21.32 13.72 -56.04
N SER A 2 21.86 12.54 -56.42
CA SER A 2 23.24 12.24 -56.86
C SER A 2 24.18 11.95 -55.67
N GLN A 3 24.47 10.73 -55.22
CA GLN A 3 24.75 9.39 -55.79
C GLN A 3 26.11 9.20 -56.49
N PHE A 4 26.83 8.16 -56.01
CA PHE A 4 27.96 7.38 -56.58
C PHE A 4 29.36 8.04 -56.58
N SER A 5 30.49 7.35 -56.34
CA SER A 5 30.80 5.93 -56.09
C SER A 5 32.27 5.78 -55.63
N GLU A 6 32.50 4.70 -54.86
CA GLU A 6 33.68 3.87 -54.61
C GLU A 6 35.07 4.21 -55.21
N LYS A 7 36.13 3.98 -54.39
CA LYS A 7 37.28 3.13 -54.78
C LYS A 7 37.90 2.40 -53.58
N LEU A 8 38.01 1.07 -53.73
CA LEU A 8 38.84 0.13 -52.95
C LEU A 8 40.19 -0.08 -53.65
N ALA A 9 41.27 -0.22 -52.87
CA ALA A 9 42.49 -1.03 -53.15
C ALA A 9 43.39 -0.96 -51.89
N PHE A 10 43.45 -1.97 -51.03
CA PHE A 10 44.26 -3.21 -51.08
C PHE A 10 45.79 -3.02 -50.94
N ILE A 11 46.25 -3.30 -49.70
CA ILE A 11 47.42 -4.06 -49.24
C ILE A 11 48.77 -3.85 -49.96
N ASP A 12 49.78 -3.48 -49.16
CA ASP A 12 51.11 -4.08 -49.29
C ASP A 12 51.63 -4.61 -47.93
N LYS A 13 52.24 -5.79 -48.00
CA LYS A 13 52.85 -6.57 -46.93
C LYS A 13 54.32 -6.20 -46.86
N ASN A 14 54.90 -6.06 -45.67
CA ASN A 14 56.19 -6.73 -45.47
C ASN A 14 56.49 -7.16 -44.04
N LYS A 15 57.13 -8.33 -43.97
CA LYS A 15 57.50 -9.13 -42.80
C LYS A 15 58.90 -8.77 -42.31
N MET A 16 59.20 -9.07 -41.04
CA MET A 16 60.40 -9.74 -40.50
C MET A 16 60.46 -9.47 -38.98
N THR A 17 59.98 -10.39 -38.13
CA THR A 17 60.74 -11.45 -37.43
C THR A 17 61.82 -10.95 -36.47
N GLY A 18 61.54 -11.08 -35.17
CA GLY A 18 62.52 -11.04 -34.09
C GLY A 18 62.01 -11.85 -32.92
N ARG A 19 62.43 -13.12 -32.84
CA ARG A 19 62.15 -14.05 -31.74
C ARG A 19 63.03 -13.68 -30.54
N PHE A 20 62.44 -13.52 -29.36
CA PHE A 20 63.16 -13.75 -28.09
C PHE A 20 62.28 -14.53 -27.12
N ILE A 21 62.81 -15.67 -26.73
CA ILE A 21 62.29 -16.66 -25.80
C ILE A 21 62.77 -16.26 -24.40
N PHE A 22 61.89 -16.21 -23.41
CA PHE A 22 62.23 -16.59 -22.03
C PHE A 22 60.98 -17.10 -21.31
N ALA A 23 61.03 -18.39 -20.94
CA ALA A 23 60.04 -19.09 -20.17
C ALA A 23 60.33 -18.93 -18.67
N VAL A 24 59.32 -18.55 -17.87
CA VAL A 24 59.24 -18.90 -16.45
C VAL A 24 57.80 -19.26 -16.12
N THR A 25 57.56 -20.56 -16.00
CA THR A 25 56.39 -21.19 -15.40
C THR A 25 56.48 -21.12 -13.87
N LEU A 26 55.45 -20.67 -13.15
CA LEU A 26 55.27 -21.04 -11.74
C LEU A 26 53.80 -20.92 -11.26
N PHE A 27 53.17 -22.09 -11.11
CA PHE A 27 52.09 -22.48 -10.19
C PHE A 27 50.94 -21.49 -9.90
N LEU A 28 49.86 -21.62 -10.67
CA LEU A 28 48.52 -21.25 -10.21
C LEU A 28 47.99 -22.39 -9.31
N GLN A 29 48.26 -22.29 -8.00
CA GLN A 29 47.67 -23.18 -7.00
C GLN A 29 46.16 -22.91 -6.92
N VAL A 30 45.36 -23.84 -7.44
CA VAL A 30 43.92 -23.91 -7.20
C VAL A 30 43.72 -24.39 -5.77
N THR A 31 43.55 -23.45 -4.83
CA THR A 31 43.06 -23.79 -3.50
C THR A 31 41.60 -24.20 -3.62
N ILE A 32 41.34 -25.50 -3.67
CA ILE A 32 40.01 -26.04 -3.40
C ILE A 32 39.74 -25.76 -1.93
N SER A 33 39.09 -24.62 -1.66
CA SER A 33 38.47 -24.38 -0.37
C SER A 33 37.34 -25.39 -0.26
N SER A 34 37.55 -26.48 0.46
CA SER A 34 36.46 -27.27 1.01
C SER A 34 35.70 -26.35 1.95
N ALA A 35 34.68 -25.69 1.40
CA ALA A 35 33.63 -25.09 2.21
C ALA A 35 33.05 -26.24 3.02
N SER A 36 33.50 -26.39 4.26
CA SER A 36 32.76 -27.13 5.27
C SER A 36 31.41 -26.44 5.28
N THR A 37 30.41 -27.09 4.72
CA THR A 37 29.03 -26.72 4.91
C THR A 37 28.79 -26.83 6.41
N ASN A 38 29.04 -25.74 7.13
CA ASN A 38 28.60 -25.53 8.50
C ASN A 38 27.08 -25.45 8.46
N GLN A 39 26.44 -26.58 8.19
CA GLN A 39 25.02 -26.72 8.43
C GLN A 39 24.84 -26.50 9.92
N PRO A 40 23.91 -25.63 10.33
CA PRO A 40 23.64 -25.43 11.74
C PRO A 40 23.36 -26.82 12.35
N PRO A 41 23.98 -27.15 13.49
CA PRO A 41 23.89 -28.49 14.05
C PRO A 41 22.41 -28.85 14.23
N LYS A 42 22.02 -30.00 13.65
CA LYS A 42 20.63 -30.43 13.62
C LYS A 42 20.28 -31.14 14.92
N ALA A 43 19.19 -30.72 15.55
CA ALA A 43 18.66 -31.38 16.72
C ALA A 43 18.25 -32.83 16.38
N THR A 44 18.80 -33.79 17.12
CA THR A 44 18.48 -35.22 17.03
C THR A 44 17.62 -35.65 18.21
N TRP A 45 17.86 -35.07 19.39
CA TRP A 45 17.06 -35.33 20.59
C TRP A 45 16.67 -34.04 21.29
N TYR A 46 15.61 -34.13 22.09
CA TYR A 46 15.13 -33.08 22.96
C TYR A 46 15.08 -33.62 24.38
N ARG A 47 15.63 -32.86 25.32
CA ARG A 47 15.70 -33.23 26.73
C ARG A 47 15.01 -32.16 27.58
N TYR A 48 14.16 -32.57 28.52
CA TYR A 48 13.68 -31.70 29.59
C TYR A 48 13.92 -32.32 30.95
N TYR A 49 13.85 -31.48 31.98
CA TYR A 49 13.88 -31.90 33.37
C TYR A 49 12.49 -31.71 33.96
N ASP A 50 11.94 -32.76 34.57
CA ASP A 50 10.68 -32.65 35.29
C ASP A 50 10.87 -31.96 36.67
N ASN A 51 9.78 -31.80 37.42
CA ASN A 51 9.82 -31.17 38.75
C ASN A 51 10.68 -31.93 39.78
N LYS A 52 11.07 -33.18 39.50
CA LYS A 52 11.94 -34.01 40.33
C LYS A 52 13.40 -33.97 39.86
N GLY A 53 13.71 -33.20 38.80
CA GLY A 53 15.03 -33.13 38.21
C GLY A 53 15.39 -34.33 37.33
N VAL A 54 14.42 -35.18 36.96
CA VAL A 54 14.67 -36.35 36.12
C VAL A 54 14.73 -35.94 34.65
N ALA A 55 15.83 -36.28 33.99
CA ALA A 55 16.02 -36.04 32.57
C ALA A 55 15.14 -36.97 31.73
N ASN A 56 14.28 -36.39 30.91
CA ASN A 56 13.42 -37.09 29.97
C ASN A 56 13.83 -36.70 28.55
N ILE A 57 14.06 -37.69 27.69
CA ILE A 57 14.61 -37.47 26.34
C ILE A 57 13.68 -38.09 25.31
N SER A 58 13.39 -37.35 24.25
CA SER A 58 12.64 -37.86 23.09
C SER A 58 13.18 -37.29 21.78
N THR A 59 12.90 -37.97 20.68
CA THR A 59 13.25 -37.50 19.33
C THR A 59 12.39 -36.33 18.87
N ASN A 60 11.23 -36.12 19.51
CA ASN A 60 10.27 -35.05 19.19
C ASN A 60 10.01 -34.16 20.43
N VAL A 61 9.66 -32.89 20.21
CA VAL A 61 9.24 -31.97 21.28
C VAL A 61 7.82 -32.32 21.73
N THR A 62 7.64 -32.62 23.01
CA THR A 62 6.31 -32.93 23.61
C THR A 62 5.77 -31.74 24.42
N PRO A 63 4.48 -31.72 24.81
CA PRO A 63 3.94 -30.67 25.67
C PRO A 63 4.72 -30.48 26.99
N ASN A 64 5.29 -31.54 27.57
CA ASN A 64 6.11 -31.44 28.77
C ASN A 64 7.43 -30.69 28.52
N HIS A 65 8.04 -30.86 27.34
CA HIS A 65 9.22 -30.09 26.94
C HIS A 65 8.89 -28.59 26.88
N ILE A 66 7.72 -28.24 26.32
CA ILE A 66 7.27 -26.85 26.25
C ILE A 66 7.00 -26.31 27.66
N ARG A 67 6.35 -27.10 28.52
CA ARG A 67 5.99 -26.73 29.89
C ARG A 67 7.21 -26.48 30.78
N TYR A 68 8.21 -27.34 30.74
CA TYR A 68 9.40 -27.26 31.61
C TYR A 68 10.61 -26.59 30.96
N GLY A 69 10.52 -26.26 29.67
CA GLY A 69 11.69 -25.89 28.88
C GLY A 69 12.48 -27.13 28.51
N TYR A 70 13.28 -27.02 27.46
CA TYR A 70 14.04 -28.15 26.96
C TYR A 70 15.35 -27.74 26.31
N GLU A 71 16.24 -28.70 26.21
CA GLU A 71 17.49 -28.60 25.49
C GLU A 71 17.39 -29.43 24.22
N ALA A 72 17.74 -28.84 23.09
CA ALA A 72 17.94 -29.57 21.85
C ALA A 72 19.38 -30.09 21.83
N LEU A 73 19.53 -31.37 21.52
CA LEU A 73 20.78 -32.11 21.54
C LEU A 73 21.14 -32.57 20.12
N ASP A 74 22.42 -32.55 19.77
CA ASP A 74 22.94 -33.14 18.53
C ASP A 74 23.09 -34.67 18.64
N GLN A 75 23.58 -35.34 17.59
CA GLN A 75 23.81 -36.79 17.56
C GLN A 75 24.83 -37.30 18.60
N ASN A 76 25.61 -36.43 19.22
CA ASN A 76 26.57 -36.76 20.26
C ASN A 76 26.05 -36.42 21.67
N MET A 77 24.75 -36.13 21.81
CA MET A 77 24.09 -35.72 23.05
C MET A 77 24.61 -34.39 23.61
N GLN A 78 25.19 -33.54 22.76
CA GLN A 78 25.65 -32.21 23.13
C GLN A 78 24.54 -31.17 22.97
N VAL A 79 24.41 -30.26 23.94
CA VAL A 79 23.40 -29.19 23.90
C VAL A 79 23.75 -28.17 22.84
N ILE A 80 22.88 -28.03 21.85
CA ILE A 80 23.03 -27.07 20.76
C ILE A 80 22.08 -25.87 20.90
N LYS A 81 20.98 -26.02 21.66
CA LYS A 81 20.03 -24.93 21.93
C LYS A 81 19.26 -25.17 23.22
N ARG A 82 18.96 -24.10 23.97
CA ARG A 82 18.08 -24.13 25.14
C ARG A 82 16.80 -23.33 24.90
N ALA A 83 15.65 -23.96 25.09
CA ALA A 83 14.33 -23.34 25.08
C ALA A 83 13.84 -23.15 26.52
N ARG A 84 13.35 -21.96 26.83
CA ARG A 84 12.82 -21.64 28.16
C ARG A 84 11.45 -22.30 28.38
N PRO A 85 11.06 -22.59 29.63
CA PRO A 85 9.71 -23.00 29.96
C PRO A 85 8.66 -22.01 29.44
N TYR A 86 7.56 -22.53 28.89
CA TYR A 86 6.44 -21.71 28.45
C TYR A 86 5.79 -21.02 29.66
N ASN A 87 5.55 -19.72 29.52
CA ASN A 87 4.95 -18.90 30.56
C ASN A 87 3.61 -18.37 30.09
N VAL A 88 2.54 -18.98 30.60
CA VAL A 88 1.15 -18.65 30.27
C VAL A 88 0.83 -17.20 30.60
N ASP A 89 1.26 -16.69 31.77
CA ASP A 89 0.96 -15.32 32.21
C ASP A 89 1.60 -14.27 31.29
N LYS A 90 2.84 -14.51 30.83
CA LYS A 90 3.51 -13.65 29.87
C LYS A 90 2.81 -13.68 28.51
N ASP A 91 2.37 -14.85 28.07
CA ASP A 91 1.67 -14.99 26.80
C ASP A 91 0.31 -14.30 26.81
N ILE A 92 -0.48 -14.46 27.89
CA ILE A 92 -1.74 -13.73 28.09
C ILE A 92 -1.50 -12.22 28.08
N LYS A 93 -0.45 -11.73 28.76
CA LYS A 93 -0.11 -10.30 28.77
C LYS A 93 0.31 -9.78 27.38
N GLN A 94 0.97 -10.60 26.58
CA GLN A 94 1.43 -10.22 25.24
C GLN A 94 0.37 -10.46 24.14
N ALA A 95 -0.65 -11.27 24.41
CA ALA A 95 -1.68 -11.62 23.44
C ALA A 95 -2.39 -10.40 22.84
N PRO A 96 -2.80 -9.36 23.61
CA PRO A 96 -3.39 -8.16 23.05
C PRO A 96 -2.44 -7.41 22.11
N GLN A 97 -1.15 -7.31 22.46
CA GLN A 97 -0.15 -6.64 21.62
C GLN A 97 0.07 -7.41 20.31
N ARG A 98 0.18 -8.74 20.37
CA ARG A 98 0.27 -9.59 19.18
C ARG A 98 -0.96 -9.45 18.29
N ALA A 99 -2.16 -9.45 18.89
CA ALA A 99 -3.41 -9.26 18.15
C ALA A 99 -3.46 -7.90 17.45
N GLN A 100 -3.10 -6.81 18.14
CA GLN A 100 -3.04 -5.48 17.54
C GLN A 100 -2.00 -5.40 16.42
N GLN A 101 -0.83 -6.01 16.60
CA GLN A 101 0.21 -6.04 15.56
C GLN A 101 -0.26 -6.84 14.33
N ALA A 102 -0.88 -7.99 14.53
CA ALA A 102 -1.45 -8.79 13.45
C ALA A 102 -2.54 -8.02 12.68
N GLN A 103 -3.41 -7.30 13.38
CA GLN A 103 -4.41 -6.43 12.77
C GLN A 103 -3.77 -5.32 11.95
N ARG A 104 -2.76 -4.62 12.48
CA ARG A 104 -2.03 -3.57 11.73
C ARG A 104 -1.40 -4.11 10.46
N ILE A 105 -0.74 -5.26 10.53
CA ILE A 105 -0.14 -5.91 9.36
C ILE A 105 -1.22 -6.28 8.33
N ALA A 106 -2.37 -6.80 8.79
CA ALA A 106 -3.48 -7.14 7.90
C ALA A 106 -4.05 -5.91 7.18
N GLU A 107 -4.25 -4.81 7.91
CA GLU A 107 -4.71 -3.54 7.32
C GLU A 107 -3.68 -2.94 6.35
N ASP A 108 -2.39 -2.98 6.69
CA ASP A 108 -1.33 -2.51 5.80
C ASP A 108 -1.27 -3.34 4.50
N GLN A 109 -1.41 -4.66 4.61
CA GLN A 109 -1.49 -5.53 3.43
C GLN A 109 -2.74 -5.22 2.60
N LYS A 110 -3.88 -4.92 3.23
CA LYS A 110 -5.09 -4.52 2.53
C LYS A 110 -4.88 -3.21 1.77
N LEU A 111 -4.22 -2.21 2.37
CA LEU A 111 -3.86 -0.96 1.68
C LEU A 111 -2.94 -1.21 0.47
N LYS A 112 -1.90 -2.04 0.64
CA LYS A 112 -0.99 -2.41 -0.46
C LYS A 112 -1.71 -3.17 -1.56
N ARG A 113 -2.68 -4.03 -1.25
CA ARG A 113 -3.50 -4.72 -2.27
C ARG A 113 -4.43 -3.76 -3.02
N ALA A 114 -5.00 -2.77 -2.33
CA ALA A 114 -5.95 -1.84 -2.92
C ALA A 114 -5.30 -0.78 -3.82
N TYR A 115 -4.11 -0.30 -3.43
CA TYR A 115 -3.47 0.83 -4.11
C TYR A 115 -2.08 0.52 -4.66
N THR A 116 -1.48 -0.63 -4.36
CA THR A 116 -0.10 -1.00 -4.73
C THR A 116 0.97 -0.13 -4.06
N ASN A 117 0.95 1.19 -4.29
CA ASN A 117 1.87 2.19 -3.75
C ASN A 117 1.17 3.55 -3.55
N SER A 118 1.87 4.49 -2.92
CA SER A 118 1.42 5.82 -2.58
C SER A 118 1.13 6.69 -3.82
N HIS A 119 1.86 6.46 -4.92
CA HIS A 119 1.66 7.18 -6.18
C HIS A 119 0.31 6.83 -6.83
N VAL A 120 -0.04 5.55 -6.89
CA VAL A 120 -1.33 5.08 -7.41
C VAL A 120 -2.48 5.56 -6.53
N ALA A 121 -2.31 5.56 -5.20
CA ALA A 121 -3.27 6.17 -4.28
C ALA A 121 -3.50 7.66 -4.56
N LEU A 122 -2.43 8.41 -4.84
CA LEU A 122 -2.51 9.84 -5.22
C LEU A 122 -3.23 10.05 -6.55
N GLN A 123 -2.98 9.21 -7.55
CA GLN A 123 -3.71 9.26 -8.81
C GLN A 123 -5.20 9.01 -8.60
N LYS A 124 -5.57 8.01 -7.80
CA LYS A 124 -6.97 7.71 -7.44
C LYS A 124 -7.64 8.84 -6.66
N LYS A 125 -6.92 9.48 -5.73
CA LYS A 125 -7.36 10.70 -5.04
C LYS A 125 -7.73 11.76 -6.06
N ASN A 126 -6.82 12.10 -6.96
CA ASN A 126 -7.01 13.16 -7.95
C ASN A 126 -8.18 12.88 -8.90
N GLU A 127 -8.29 11.64 -9.37
CA GLU A 127 -9.40 11.18 -10.22
C GLU A 127 -10.75 11.35 -9.51
N SER A 128 -10.85 10.82 -8.29
CA SER A 128 -12.09 10.84 -7.50
C SER A 128 -12.50 12.27 -7.11
N LEU A 129 -11.56 13.10 -6.67
CA LEU A 129 -11.81 14.50 -6.32
C LEU A 129 -12.17 15.34 -7.55
N SER A 130 -11.58 15.06 -8.72
CA SER A 130 -11.94 15.71 -9.98
C SER A 130 -13.38 15.40 -10.40
N GLN A 131 -13.80 14.14 -10.30
CA GLN A 131 -15.18 13.74 -10.57
C GLN A 131 -16.17 14.44 -9.64
N LEU A 132 -15.87 14.49 -8.34
CA LEU A 132 -16.73 15.15 -7.36
C LEU A 132 -16.78 16.67 -7.57
N LYS A 133 -15.66 17.31 -7.95
CA LYS A 133 -15.65 18.73 -8.35
C LYS A 133 -16.55 19.00 -9.54
N LYS A 134 -16.51 18.15 -10.58
CA LYS A 134 -17.40 18.27 -11.74
C LYS A 134 -18.87 18.17 -11.32
N GLN A 135 -19.19 17.23 -10.42
CA GLN A 135 -20.54 17.09 -9.89
C GLN A 135 -20.97 18.34 -9.13
N ILE A 136 -20.13 18.88 -8.23
CA ILE A 136 -20.42 20.12 -7.50
C ILE A 136 -20.66 21.29 -8.47
N ALA A 137 -19.77 21.46 -9.45
CA ALA A 137 -19.90 22.54 -10.44
C ALA A 137 -21.20 22.43 -11.23
N PHE A 138 -21.58 21.22 -11.66
CA PHE A 138 -22.86 20.97 -12.32
C PHE A 138 -24.05 21.36 -11.43
N GLN A 139 -24.04 20.95 -10.15
CA GLN A 139 -25.10 21.32 -9.21
C GLN A 139 -25.15 22.82 -8.94
N GLN A 140 -24.00 23.51 -8.92
CA GLN A 140 -23.95 24.96 -8.79
C GLN A 140 -24.56 25.68 -10.01
N GLU A 141 -24.33 25.17 -11.23
CA GLU A 141 -24.95 25.75 -12.43
C GLU A 141 -26.48 25.54 -12.42
N GLN A 142 -26.96 24.36 -12.00
CA GLN A 142 -28.40 24.13 -11.82
C GLN A 142 -29.01 25.09 -10.78
N MET A 143 -28.30 25.34 -9.67
CA MET A 143 -28.74 26.31 -8.66
C MET A 143 -28.82 27.73 -9.23
N LYS A 144 -27.84 28.13 -10.05
CA LYS A 144 -27.82 29.43 -10.72
C LYS A 144 -29.01 29.58 -11.68
N GLN A 145 -29.36 28.54 -12.43
CA GLN A 145 -30.55 28.54 -13.28
C GLN A 145 -31.82 28.76 -12.45
N LEU A 146 -31.99 28.02 -11.36
CA LEU A 146 -33.13 28.20 -10.44
C LEU A 146 -33.20 29.64 -9.88
N GLN A 147 -32.06 30.25 -9.58
CA GLN A 147 -32.02 31.65 -9.13
C GLN A 147 -32.47 32.62 -10.23
N GLN A 148 -32.06 32.40 -11.48
CA GLN A 148 -32.50 33.21 -12.62
C GLN A 148 -34.00 33.07 -12.85
N ASP A 149 -34.54 31.85 -12.80
CA ASP A 149 -35.97 31.58 -12.90
C ASP A 149 -36.75 32.31 -11.79
N ARG A 150 -36.23 32.30 -10.56
CA ARG A 150 -36.82 33.03 -9.43
C ARG A 150 -36.91 34.52 -9.70
N VAL A 151 -35.84 35.13 -10.22
CA VAL A 151 -35.83 36.56 -10.57
C VAL A 151 -36.91 36.86 -11.61
N MET A 152 -37.07 35.99 -12.62
CA MET A 152 -38.10 36.12 -13.64
C MET A 152 -39.52 36.00 -13.05
N PHE A 153 -39.78 35.00 -12.21
CA PHE A 153 -41.09 34.82 -11.57
C PHE A 153 -41.45 35.97 -10.63
N VAL A 154 -40.49 36.46 -9.82
CA VAL A 154 -40.71 37.62 -8.94
C VAL A 154 -40.97 38.88 -9.76
N ARG A 155 -40.31 39.06 -10.91
CA ARG A 155 -40.60 40.17 -11.82
C ARG A 155 -42.03 40.10 -12.36
N GLN A 156 -42.46 38.92 -12.82
CA GLN A 156 -43.83 38.71 -13.29
C GLN A 156 -44.85 39.00 -12.20
N GLU A 157 -44.62 38.51 -10.98
CA GLU A 157 -45.49 38.75 -9.83
C GLU A 157 -45.66 40.24 -9.55
N ARG A 158 -44.56 41.00 -9.54
CA ARG A 158 -44.59 42.46 -9.36
C ARG A 158 -45.36 43.17 -10.47
N GLU A 159 -45.26 42.73 -11.72
CA GLU A 159 -46.02 43.32 -12.82
C GLU A 159 -47.54 43.09 -12.69
N TYR A 160 -47.98 41.94 -12.18
CA TYR A 160 -49.39 41.71 -11.87
C TYR A 160 -49.87 42.67 -10.78
N LEU A 161 -49.12 42.77 -9.69
CA LEU A 161 -49.45 43.64 -8.56
C LEU A 161 -49.48 45.12 -8.98
N ARG A 162 -48.54 45.56 -9.82
CA ARG A 162 -48.52 46.93 -10.37
C ARG A 162 -49.75 47.26 -11.20
N LYS A 163 -50.33 46.26 -11.87
CA LYS A 163 -51.58 46.39 -12.63
C LYS A 163 -52.84 46.25 -11.76
N GLY A 164 -52.69 46.10 -10.44
CA GLY A 164 -53.80 45.86 -9.52
C GLY A 164 -54.43 44.47 -9.64
N ASN A 165 -53.77 43.55 -10.35
CA ASN A 165 -54.27 42.20 -10.56
C ASN A 165 -53.59 41.21 -9.61
N ASN A 166 -54.33 40.17 -9.21
CA ASN A 166 -53.75 39.06 -8.46
C ASN A 166 -52.91 38.17 -9.38
N PRO A 167 -51.70 37.75 -8.97
CA PRO A 167 -50.89 36.78 -9.69
C PRO A 167 -51.64 35.46 -9.92
N PRO A 168 -51.53 34.83 -11.11
CA PRO A 168 -52.14 33.53 -11.38
C PRO A 168 -51.66 32.45 -10.40
N ALA A 169 -52.51 31.46 -10.13
CA ALA A 169 -52.17 30.35 -9.24
C ALA A 169 -50.92 29.57 -9.71
N SER A 170 -50.74 29.42 -11.02
CA SER A 170 -49.56 28.79 -11.61
C SER A 170 -48.25 29.53 -11.28
N LEU A 171 -48.27 30.86 -11.26
CA LEU A 171 -47.10 31.68 -10.92
C LEU A 171 -46.72 31.51 -9.44
N LYS A 172 -47.71 31.47 -8.54
CA LYS A 172 -47.48 31.20 -7.11
C LYS A 172 -46.88 29.80 -6.90
N ALA A 173 -47.45 28.79 -7.56
CA ALA A 173 -46.92 27.42 -7.50
C ALA A 173 -45.48 27.33 -8.03
N ASN A 174 -45.15 28.04 -9.12
CA ASN A 174 -43.79 28.09 -9.64
C ASN A 174 -42.81 28.73 -8.66
N LEU A 175 -43.19 29.81 -7.98
CA LEU A 175 -42.38 30.45 -6.94
C LEU A 175 -42.13 29.51 -5.75
N GLU A 176 -43.16 28.82 -5.28
CA GLU A 176 -43.04 27.87 -4.17
C GLU A 176 -42.15 26.67 -4.54
N ASN A 177 -42.37 26.07 -5.72
CA ASN A 177 -41.58 24.95 -6.20
C ASN A 177 -40.12 25.35 -6.44
N ASN A 178 -39.88 26.52 -7.04
CA ASN A 178 -38.54 27.06 -7.22
C ASN A 178 -37.83 27.25 -5.87
N GLN A 179 -38.52 27.80 -4.87
CA GLN A 179 -37.96 27.97 -3.52
C GLN A 179 -37.61 26.63 -2.86
N LYS A 180 -38.48 25.62 -2.96
CA LYS A 180 -38.21 24.26 -2.45
C LYS A 180 -36.99 23.65 -3.15
N ASN A 181 -36.93 23.78 -4.48
CA ASN A 181 -35.82 23.27 -5.28
C ASN A 181 -34.50 23.97 -4.92
N LEU A 182 -34.50 25.28 -4.69
CA LEU A 182 -33.31 26.02 -4.25
C LEU A 182 -32.78 25.53 -2.90
N ILE A 183 -33.67 25.25 -1.94
CA ILE A 183 -33.29 24.74 -0.61
C ILE A 183 -32.66 23.35 -0.76
N SER A 184 -33.36 22.42 -1.42
CA SER A 184 -32.87 21.06 -1.67
C SER A 184 -31.52 21.07 -2.41
N GLN A 185 -31.39 21.93 -3.43
CA GLN A 185 -30.17 22.06 -4.20
C GLN A 185 -29.00 22.57 -3.36
N LYS A 186 -29.24 23.52 -2.45
CA LYS A 186 -28.23 24.02 -1.53
C LYS A 186 -27.75 22.92 -0.58
N GLU A 187 -28.67 22.14 -0.02
CA GLU A 187 -28.36 21.00 0.86
C GLU A 187 -27.54 19.93 0.11
N ASN A 188 -27.92 19.63 -1.13
CA ASN A 188 -27.16 18.70 -1.99
C ASN A 188 -25.72 19.18 -2.24
N ILE A 189 -25.54 20.46 -2.58
CA ILE A 189 -24.20 21.04 -2.77
C ILE A 189 -23.37 20.94 -1.47
N GLN A 190 -23.97 21.26 -0.33
CA GLN A 190 -23.29 21.19 0.97
C GLN A 190 -22.87 19.75 1.34
N SER A 191 -23.73 18.77 1.05
CA SER A 191 -23.44 17.35 1.22
C SER A 191 -22.25 16.92 0.34
N LEU A 192 -22.25 17.30 -0.94
CA LEU A 192 -21.14 17.01 -1.87
C LEU A 192 -19.83 17.68 -1.44
N GLN A 193 -19.88 18.92 -0.97
CA GLN A 193 -18.71 19.63 -0.43
C GLN A 193 -18.15 18.97 0.84
N THR A 194 -19.02 18.45 1.70
CA THR A 194 -18.61 17.70 2.89
C THR A 194 -18.00 16.36 2.51
N ARG A 195 -18.61 15.64 1.56
CA ARG A 195 -18.05 14.41 0.99
C ARG A 195 -16.67 14.66 0.38
N TYR A 196 -16.47 15.78 -0.30
CA TYR A 196 -15.18 16.16 -0.88
C TYR A 196 -14.10 16.26 0.19
N ARG A 197 -14.35 17.02 1.25
CA ARG A 197 -13.39 17.21 2.34
C ARG A 197 -13.08 15.89 3.06
N ASN A 198 -14.10 15.07 3.31
CA ASN A 198 -13.92 13.77 3.96
C ASN A 198 -13.08 12.83 3.10
N MET A 199 -13.40 12.73 1.80
CA MET A 199 -12.66 11.88 0.86
C MET A 199 -11.22 12.36 0.68
N GLU A 200 -10.99 13.67 0.64
CA GLU A 200 -9.65 14.25 0.59
C GLU A 200 -8.82 13.84 1.83
N ALA A 201 -9.38 14.00 3.02
CA ALA A 201 -8.72 13.61 4.27
C ALA A 201 -8.48 12.09 4.39
N GLU A 202 -9.42 11.27 3.92
CA GLU A 202 -9.25 9.80 3.88
C GLU A 202 -8.10 9.40 2.97
N TYR A 203 -8.05 9.93 1.74
CA TYR A 203 -6.94 9.66 0.83
C TYR A 203 -5.60 10.16 1.38
N ASP A 204 -5.57 11.32 2.04
CA ASP A 204 -4.33 11.84 2.65
C ASP A 204 -3.79 10.91 3.73
N ARG A 205 -4.66 10.33 4.56
CA ARG A 205 -4.26 9.31 5.55
C ARG A 205 -3.74 8.04 4.88
N ILE A 206 -4.42 7.56 3.83
CA ILE A 206 -4.00 6.38 3.07
C ILE A 206 -2.62 6.60 2.44
N ILE A 207 -2.42 7.73 1.77
CA ILE A 207 -1.16 8.08 1.11
C ILE A 207 -0.04 8.21 2.14
N ALA A 208 -0.28 8.88 3.27
CA ALA A 208 0.71 8.98 4.35
C ALA A 208 1.09 7.61 4.91
N ARG A 209 0.11 6.71 5.09
CA ARG A 209 0.38 5.35 5.56
C ARG A 209 1.17 4.54 4.54
N LEU A 210 0.82 4.60 3.26
CA LEU A 210 1.54 3.90 2.20
C LEU A 210 2.98 4.39 2.06
N LYS A 211 3.22 5.71 2.13
CA LYS A 211 4.58 6.28 2.14
C LYS A 211 5.44 5.79 3.31
N ALA A 212 4.84 5.53 4.46
CA ALA A 212 5.56 4.99 5.61
C ALA A 212 5.88 3.48 5.47
N LEU A 213 5.34 2.81 4.45
CA LEU A 213 5.51 1.37 4.18
C LEU A 213 6.38 1.10 2.94
N GLU A 214 6.85 2.16 2.28
CA GLU A 214 7.71 2.19 1.09
C GLU A 214 9.16 2.47 1.49
#